data_AF-A0AAN6G657-F1
#
_entry.id   AF-A0AAN6G657-F1
#
_cell.length_a   1.000
_cell.length_b   1.000
_cell.length_c   1.000
_cell.angle_alpha   90.00
_cell.angle_beta   90.00
_cell.angle_gamma   90.00
#
_symmetry.space_group_name_H-M   'P 1'
#
loop_
_entity.id
_entity.type
_entity.pdbx_description
1 polymer ?
#
loop_
_entity_poly.entity_id
_entity_poly.type
_entity_poly.pdbx_seq_one_letter_code
_entity_poly.pdbx_strand_id
1 'polypeptide(L)' 'MCELARNSVLQSGWEMELKRHWLGKDFYLPGPEGNVMHKTNVPDIRLKFRQETLDEELELIYQGR' A
#
# COMPACT_ATOMS: atom_id res chain seq x y z
N MET A 1 -10.55 -5.76 6.83
CA MET A 1 -10.10 -7.10 6.41
C MET A 1 -9.29 -7.05 5.11
N CYS A 2 -9.78 -6.40 4.05
CA CYS A 2 -9.11 -6.34 2.74
C CYS A 2 -7.71 -5.68 2.76
N GLU A 3 -7.53 -4.62 3.54
CA GLU A 3 -6.21 -3.97 3.69
C GLU A 3 -5.15 -4.92 4.27
N LEU A 4 -5.52 -5.72 5.27
CA LEU A 4 -4.61 -6.70 5.87
C LEU A 4 -4.25 -7.82 4.87
N ALA A 5 -5.24 -8.30 4.10
CA ALA A 5 -5.01 -9.30 3.07
C ALA A 5 -4.12 -8.76 1.92
N ARG A 6 -4.31 -7.51 1.50
CA ARG A 6 -3.40 -6.84 0.55
C ARG A 6 -1.98 -6.82 1.11
N ASN A 7 -1.82 -6.39 2.36
CA ASN A 7 -0.51 -6.24 2.96
C ASN A 7 0.19 -7.58 3.24
N SER A 8 -0.54 -8.66 3.52
CA SER A 8 0.06 -9.99 3.66
C SER A 8 0.65 -10.51 2.34
N VAL A 9 0.00 -10.22 1.20
CA VAL A 9 0.53 -10.52 -0.13
C VAL A 9 1.74 -9.65 -0.45
N LEU A 10 1.74 -8.38 -0.05
CA LEU A 10 2.91 -7.50 -0.21
C LEU A 10 4.13 -8.02 0.57
N GLN A 11 3.93 -8.41 1.82
CA GLN A 11 4.98 -8.86 2.74
C GLN A 11 5.52 -10.26 2.42
N SER A 12 4.76 -11.10 1.71
CA SER A 12 5.17 -12.47 1.43
C SER A 12 6.35 -12.57 0.44
N GLY A 13 6.95 -13.76 0.34
CA GLY A 13 8.03 -14.07 -0.60
C GLY A 13 7.56 -14.45 -2.02
N TRP A 14 6.33 -14.12 -2.43
CA TRP A 14 5.84 -14.47 -3.77
C TRP A 14 6.59 -13.71 -4.88
N GLU A 15 6.68 -14.34 -6.04
CA GLU A 15 7.24 -13.74 -7.25
C GLU A 15 6.47 -12.48 -7.66
N MET A 16 7.19 -11.55 -8.32
CA MET A 16 6.63 -10.27 -8.76
C MET A 16 5.43 -10.44 -9.70
N GLU A 17 5.43 -11.48 -10.54
CA GLU A 17 4.34 -11.75 -11.47
C GLU A 17 3.04 -12.14 -10.76
N LEU A 18 3.13 -13.00 -9.74
CA LEU A 18 1.98 -13.36 -8.90
C LEU A 18 1.44 -12.15 -8.13
N LYS A 19 2.32 -11.33 -7.55
CA LYS A 19 1.90 -10.11 -6.86
C LYS A 19 1.23 -9.12 -7.83
N ARG A 20 1.74 -8.97 -9.06
CA ARG A 20 1.08 -8.16 -10.11
C ARG A 20 -0.29 -8.69 -10.50
N HIS A 21 -0.41 -10.01 -10.59
CA HIS A 21 -1.67 -10.66 -10.90
C HIS A 21 -2.72 -10.38 -9.81
N TRP A 22 -2.38 -10.51 -8.52
CA TRP A 22 -3.32 -10.32 -7.43
C TRP A 22 -3.56 -8.88 -7.01
N LEU A 23 -2.54 -8.01 -7.04
CA LEU A 23 -2.63 -6.66 -6.46
C LEU A 23 -2.72 -5.55 -7.51
N GLY A 24 -2.23 -5.81 -8.73
CA GLY A 24 -2.14 -4.82 -9.79
C GLY A 24 -0.71 -4.63 -10.30
N LYS A 25 -0.57 -4.08 -11.50
CA LYS A 25 0.73 -3.91 -12.17
C LYS A 25 1.72 -3.10 -11.32
N ASP A 26 1.24 -2.03 -10.70
CA ASP A 26 2.06 -1.04 -10.01
C ASP A 26 2.01 -1.19 -8.48
N PHE A 27 1.74 -2.41 -7.98
CA PHE A 27 1.53 -2.69 -6.55
C PHE A 27 2.66 -2.23 -5.60
N TYR A 28 3.85 -2.00 -6.15
CA TYR A 28 5.05 -1.58 -5.43
C TYR A 28 5.11 -0.07 -5.18
N LEU A 29 4.24 0.73 -5.82
CA LEU A 29 4.14 2.15 -5.54
C LEU A 29 3.45 2.40 -4.19
N PRO A 30 3.81 3.47 -3.47
CA PRO A 30 3.18 3.82 -2.21
C PRO A 30 1.77 4.39 -2.42
N GLY A 31 0.95 4.30 -1.37
CA GLY A 31 -0.36 4.94 -1.34
C GLY A 31 -1.35 4.43 -2.39
N PRO A 32 -2.24 5.30 -2.92
CA PRO A 32 -3.26 4.91 -3.88
C PRO A 32 -2.69 4.56 -5.26
N GLU A 33 -1.52 5.09 -5.63
CA GLU A 33 -0.87 4.81 -6.92
C GLU A 33 -0.53 3.33 -7.10
N GLY A 34 -0.23 2.63 -5.99
CA GLY A 34 0.02 1.19 -5.99
C GLY A 34 -1.21 0.34 -5.71
N ASN A 35 -2.41 0.88 -5.87
CA ASN A 35 -3.64 0.17 -5.56
C ASN A 35 -4.54 0.02 -6.78
N VAL A 36 -5.00 -1.20 -6.96
CA VAL A 36 -6.03 -1.50 -7.94
C VAL A 36 -7.26 -1.98 -7.16
N MET A 37 -8.16 -1.04 -6.88
CA MET A 37 -9.32 -1.25 -6.00
C MET A 37 -10.17 -2.46 -6.39
N HIS A 38 -10.34 -2.73 -7.69
CA HIS A 38 -11.10 -3.88 -8.17
C HIS A 38 -10.45 -5.24 -7.83
N LYS A 39 -9.15 -5.28 -7.55
CA LYS A 39 -8.44 -6.50 -7.14
C LYS A 39 -8.29 -6.61 -5.64
N THR A 40 -7.99 -5.50 -4.97
CA THR A 40 -7.65 -5.49 -3.54
C THR A 40 -8.87 -5.30 -2.64
N ASN A 41 -9.95 -4.74 -3.17
CA ASN A 41 -11.13 -4.29 -2.44
C ASN A 41 -10.78 -3.33 -1.27
N VAL A 42 -9.69 -2.58 -1.43
CA VAL A 42 -9.27 -1.52 -0.51
C VAL A 42 -9.55 -0.18 -1.19
N PRO A 43 -10.37 0.70 -0.60
CA PRO A 43 -10.60 2.03 -1.15
C PRO A 43 -9.33 2.88 -1.22
N ASP A 44 -9.16 3.70 -2.27
CA ASP A 44 -7.96 4.53 -2.45
C ASP A 44 -7.83 5.59 -1.34
N ILE A 45 -8.95 6.13 -0.88
CA ILE A 45 -8.99 7.07 0.25
C ILE A 45 -8.38 6.46 1.52
N ARG A 46 -8.51 5.15 1.72
CA ARG A 46 -7.92 4.45 2.87
C ARG A 46 -6.40 4.43 2.77
N LEU A 47 -5.86 4.14 1.58
CA LEU A 47 -4.41 4.09 1.37
C LEU A 47 -3.78 5.48 1.33
N LYS A 48 -4.51 6.47 0.79
CA LYS A 48 -4.12 7.88 0.85
C LYS A 48 -3.98 8.35 2.31
N PHE A 49 -5.00 8.13 3.14
CA PHE A 49 -4.93 8.46 4.57
C PHE A 49 -3.73 7.79 5.26
N ARG A 50 -3.48 6.50 4.98
CA ARG A 50 -2.32 5.78 5.56
C ARG A 50 -0.98 6.40 5.16
N GLN A 51 -0.86 6.82 3.90
CA GLN A 51 0.35 7.45 3.40
C GLN A 51 0.54 8.83 4.04
N GLU A 52 -0.50 9.67 4.03
CA GLU A 52 -0.46 11.02 4.62
C GLU A 52 -0.11 10.97 6.11
N THR A 53 -0.73 10.08 6.89
CA THR A 53 -0.40 9.91 8.31
C THR A 53 1.05 9.47 8.53
N LEU A 54 1.57 8.54 7.70
CA LEU A 54 2.96 8.11 7.81
C LEU A 54 3.92 9.25 7.47
N ASP A 55 3.62 10.01 6.42
CA ASP A 55 4.45 11.14 5.99
C ASP A 55 4.47 12.24 7.08
N GLU A 56 3.32 12.53 7.70
CA GLU A 56 3.22 13.44 8.86
C GLU A 56 4.03 12.93 10.07
N GLU A 57 3.92 11.65 10.42
CA GLU A 57 4.68 11.04 11.52
C GLU A 57 6.20 11.09 11.28
N LEU A 58 6.62 10.81 10.05
CA LEU A 58 8.02 10.90 9.64
C LEU A 58 8.50 12.35 9.67
N GLU A 59 7.72 13.29 9.16
CA GLU A 59 8.03 14.71 9.21
C GLU A 59 8.25 15.17 10.65
N LEU A 60 7.38 14.79 11.59
CA LEU A 60 7.55 15.11 13.02
C LEU A 60 8.85 14.55 13.62
N ILE A 61 9.23 13.31 13.25
CA ILE A 61 10.48 12.69 13.70
C ILE A 61 11.70 13.41 13.12
N TYR A 62 11.64 13.79 11.84
CA TYR A 62 12.77 14.41 11.15
C TYR A 62 12.90 15.92 11.39
N GLN A 63 11.81 16.63 11.72
CA GLN A 63 11.84 18.04 12.14
C GLN A 63 12.57 18.23 13.48
N GLY A 64 12.64 17.19 14.33
CA GLY A 64 13.36 17.20 15.59
C GLY A 64 14.86 16.88 15.49
N ARG A 65 15.42 16.82 14.27
CA ARG A 65 16.80 16.41 14.00
C ARG A 65 17.66 17.53 13.42
#